data_AF-A0A3N5HPQ8-F1
#
_entry.id   AF-A0A3N5HPQ8-F1
#
_cell.length_a   1.000
_cell.length_b   1.000
_cell.length_c   1.000
_cell.angle_alpha   90.00
_cell.angle_beta   90.00
_cell.angle_gamma   90.00
#
_symmetry.space_group_name_H-M   'P 1'
#
loop_
_entity.id
_entity.type
_entity.pdbx_description
1 polymer ?
#
loop_
_entity_poly.entity_id
_entity_poly.type
_entity_poly.pdbx_seq_one_letter_code
_entity_poly.pdbx_strand_id
1 'polypeptide(L)'
;MGPAWIPREPNPDWAGGTDPASPPQLRQRPSTAIIANSRCHRPLPMAACADDRSESPNMTITANQVRSRSRSRRRLRAVAVGLLFFAVLGLIAAWTLLLTHRPRLTPMFAAVITEYEWPVDPNAWASEDLERFQTLAHEALEIVDLSVDWRSRDLALRRLDAELTTFVAERSLPETVVFYFSLHGVVDTDGRPHLLPADASPIDSATWLPVSEILDLICQKLPPHVNKLVLLDSNRSAANWRIGQLHNTFADRLDAVLDRARHPGVVIINSASPNQVGWSAP
;
A
#
# COMPACT_ATOMS: atom_id res chain seq x y z
N MET A 1 24.23 -46.13 38.02
CA MET A 1 24.94 -46.58 36.81
C MET A 1 24.24 -45.95 35.62
N GLY A 2 24.71 -44.78 35.17
CA GLY A 2 24.14 -44.04 34.04
C GLY A 2 24.90 -44.35 32.75
N PRO A 3 24.26 -44.28 31.57
CA PRO A 3 24.92 -44.58 30.31
C PRO A 3 25.89 -43.47 29.91
N ALA A 4 27.08 -43.89 29.48
CA ALA A 4 28.16 -43.05 29.00
C ALA A 4 27.80 -42.37 27.68
N TRP A 5 27.98 -41.06 27.64
CA TRP A 5 27.91 -40.24 26.43
C TRP A 5 29.14 -40.51 25.54
N ILE A 6 28.92 -40.85 24.28
CA ILE A 6 29.98 -40.97 23.26
C ILE A 6 29.99 -39.67 22.44
N PRO A 7 31.12 -38.96 22.31
CA PRO A 7 31.23 -37.81 21.43
C PRO A 7 31.28 -38.28 19.97
N ARG A 8 30.45 -37.72 19.09
CA ARG A 8 30.61 -37.89 17.63
C ARG A 8 31.67 -36.91 17.13
N GLU A 9 32.64 -37.43 16.39
CA GLU A 9 33.64 -36.63 15.69
C GLU A 9 33.00 -35.76 14.58
N PRO A 10 33.55 -34.57 14.31
CA PRO A 10 33.09 -33.72 13.21
C PRO A 10 33.56 -34.26 11.85
N ASN A 11 32.61 -34.41 10.93
CA ASN A 11 32.83 -34.82 9.55
C ASN A 11 33.50 -33.69 8.73
N PRO A 12 34.73 -33.86 8.19
CA PRO A 12 35.44 -32.80 7.48
C PRO A 12 35.35 -33.01 5.96
N ASP A 13 34.17 -32.84 5.35
CA ASP A 13 33.98 -33.11 3.92
C ASP A 13 33.03 -32.13 3.20
N TRP A 14 33.21 -30.81 3.41
CA TRP A 14 32.58 -29.79 2.55
C TRP A 14 33.52 -28.60 2.29
N ALA A 15 34.68 -28.88 1.69
CA ALA A 15 35.47 -27.89 0.97
C ALA A 15 35.43 -28.25 -0.52
N GLY A 16 34.48 -27.67 -1.25
CA GLY A 16 34.30 -27.92 -2.67
C GLY A 16 33.41 -26.87 -3.30
N GLY A 17 34.03 -25.82 -3.84
CA GLY A 17 33.32 -24.79 -4.59
C GLY A 17 32.79 -25.33 -5.92
N THR A 18 31.60 -24.84 -6.30
CA THR A 18 31.16 -24.72 -7.68
C THR A 18 30.40 -23.42 -7.84
N ASP A 19 30.78 -22.68 -8.87
CA ASP A 19 30.28 -21.36 -9.26
C ASP A 19 28.74 -21.30 -9.34
N PRO A 20 28.10 -20.21 -8.86
CA PRO A 20 26.72 -19.93 -9.23
C PRO A 20 26.68 -19.51 -10.70
N ALA A 21 25.98 -20.33 -11.49
CA ALA A 21 25.65 -20.11 -12.88
C ALA A 21 25.16 -18.68 -13.14
N SER A 22 25.85 -18.00 -14.05
CA SER A 22 25.42 -16.74 -14.67
C SER A 22 23.98 -16.85 -15.19
N PRO A 23 23.09 -15.89 -14.90
CA PRO A 23 21.76 -15.88 -15.47
C PRO A 23 21.81 -15.67 -16.99
N PRO A 24 20.86 -16.25 -17.75
CA PRO A 24 20.80 -16.10 -19.20
C PRO A 24 20.55 -14.64 -19.57
N GLN A 25 21.46 -14.08 -20.37
CA GLN A 25 21.31 -12.75 -20.96
C GLN A 25 20.06 -12.71 -21.84
N LEU A 26 19.04 -11.99 -21.36
CA LEU A 26 17.86 -11.63 -22.11
C LEU A 26 18.28 -10.74 -23.29
N ARG A 27 18.21 -11.34 -24.49
CA ARG A 27 18.29 -10.70 -25.80
C ARG A 27 17.58 -9.35 -25.78
N GLN A 28 18.36 -8.29 -25.91
CA GLN A 28 17.87 -6.98 -26.32
C GLN A 28 17.23 -7.12 -27.70
N ARG A 29 15.91 -6.95 -27.76
CA ARG A 29 15.19 -6.79 -29.02
C ARG A 29 15.47 -5.38 -29.57
N PRO A 30 15.82 -5.23 -30.86
CA PRO A 30 15.96 -3.93 -31.46
C PRO A 30 14.59 -3.24 -31.56
N SER A 31 14.51 -2.04 -30.98
CA SER A 31 13.38 -1.12 -31.09
C SER A 31 13.20 -0.76 -32.56
N THR A 32 12.09 -1.24 -33.13
CA THR A 32 11.77 -1.11 -34.54
C THR A 32 10.84 0.08 -34.74
N ALA A 33 11.15 0.88 -35.76
CA ALA A 33 10.26 1.75 -36.52
C ALA A 33 9.72 3.04 -35.86
N ILE A 34 10.49 4.10 -36.14
CA ILE A 34 10.01 5.46 -36.44
C ILE A 34 8.79 5.37 -37.38
N ILE A 35 7.61 5.79 -36.90
CA ILE A 35 6.44 6.04 -37.76
C ILE A 35 6.65 7.41 -38.40
N ALA A 36 7.22 7.39 -39.62
CA ALA A 36 7.25 8.53 -40.52
C ALA A 36 5.83 8.83 -40.99
N ASN A 37 5.37 10.05 -40.71
CA ASN A 37 4.05 10.54 -41.09
C ASN A 37 4.07 10.93 -42.58
N SER A 38 3.82 9.95 -43.45
CA SER A 38 3.78 10.11 -44.90
C SER A 38 2.59 10.99 -45.32
N ARG A 39 2.88 12.22 -45.75
CA ARG A 39 1.96 13.07 -46.50
C ARG A 39 1.58 12.37 -47.81
N CYS A 40 0.40 11.78 -47.88
CA CYS A 40 -0.22 11.42 -49.15
C CYS A 40 -0.70 12.69 -49.86
N HIS A 41 0.06 13.10 -50.89
CA HIS A 41 -0.40 13.96 -51.96
C HIS A 41 -1.64 13.33 -52.63
N ARG A 42 -2.75 14.06 -52.66
CA ARG A 42 -3.88 13.75 -53.54
C ARG A 42 -3.57 14.26 -54.96
N PRO A 43 -3.74 13.44 -56.00
CA PRO A 43 -3.66 13.89 -57.38
C PRO A 43 -4.90 14.69 -57.77
N LEU A 44 -4.68 15.74 -58.55
CA LEU A 44 -5.70 16.50 -59.27
C LEU A 44 -6.27 15.63 -60.41
N PRO A 45 -7.59 15.49 -60.55
CA PRO A 45 -8.17 15.08 -61.81
C PRO A 45 -8.34 16.30 -62.72
N MET A 46 -7.49 16.37 -63.75
CA MET A 46 -7.86 16.99 -65.02
C MET A 46 -8.94 16.12 -65.68
N ALA A 47 -10.09 16.69 -66.00
CA ALA A 47 -10.83 16.34 -67.22
C ALA A 47 -12.04 17.25 -67.46
N ALA A 48 -12.19 17.59 -68.74
CA ALA A 48 -13.42 17.84 -69.47
C ALA A 48 -14.09 19.21 -69.29
N CYS A 49 -13.66 20.15 -70.13
CA CYS A 49 -14.58 21.01 -70.85
C CYS A 49 -15.67 20.16 -71.52
N ALA A 50 -16.92 20.34 -71.10
CA ALA A 50 -18.10 20.01 -71.88
C ALA A 50 -19.00 21.24 -71.86
N ASP A 51 -19.04 21.87 -73.03
CA ASP A 51 -19.87 23.00 -73.41
C ASP A 51 -21.30 22.46 -73.59
N ASP A 52 -22.22 22.81 -72.68
CA ASP A 52 -23.65 22.58 -72.89
C ASP A 52 -24.45 23.82 -72.48
N ARG A 53 -24.76 24.61 -73.51
CA ARG A 53 -25.69 25.74 -73.47
C ARG A 53 -27.10 25.18 -73.45
N SER A 54 -27.65 24.95 -72.25
CA SER A 54 -29.10 24.85 -72.06
C SER A 54 -29.62 26.07 -71.30
N GLU A 55 -30.66 26.68 -71.88
CA GLU A 55 -31.23 27.95 -71.50
C GLU A 55 -31.70 27.97 -70.04
N SER A 56 -31.18 28.95 -69.32
CA SER A 56 -31.47 29.18 -67.91
C SER A 56 -32.89 29.73 -67.77
N PRO A 57 -33.80 29.06 -67.04
CA PRO A 57 -35.02 29.71 -66.61
C PRO A 57 -34.62 30.83 -65.65
N ASN A 58 -35.07 32.05 -65.94
CA ASN A 58 -34.87 33.25 -65.11
C ASN A 58 -35.50 33.04 -63.72
N MET A 59 -34.77 32.33 -62.87
CA MET A 59 -35.07 32.12 -61.47
C MET A 59 -34.70 33.42 -60.76
N THR A 60 -35.68 34.32 -60.68
CA THR A 60 -35.60 35.55 -59.89
C THR A 60 -35.52 35.13 -58.42
N ILE A 61 -34.29 34.89 -57.95
CA ILE A 61 -34.00 34.69 -56.53
C ILE A 61 -34.33 36.02 -55.86
N THR A 62 -35.53 36.08 -55.30
CA THR A 62 -36.02 37.23 -54.55
C THR A 62 -35.07 37.48 -53.39
N ALA A 63 -34.51 38.69 -53.32
CA ALA A 63 -33.54 39.10 -52.29
C ALA A 63 -34.01 38.85 -50.85
N ASN A 64 -35.33 38.69 -50.64
CA ASN A 64 -35.93 38.30 -49.37
C ASN A 64 -35.63 36.85 -48.94
N GLN A 65 -35.42 35.89 -49.86
CA GLN A 65 -35.03 34.52 -49.50
C GLN A 65 -33.56 34.40 -49.06
N VAL A 66 -32.68 35.29 -49.52
CA VAL A 66 -31.27 35.32 -49.10
C VAL A 66 -31.13 35.89 -47.69
N ARG A 67 -31.96 36.88 -47.31
CA ARG A 67 -31.95 37.48 -45.97
C ARG A 67 -32.49 36.55 -44.86
N SER A 68 -33.43 35.65 -45.15
CA SER A 68 -33.95 34.72 -44.14
C SER A 68 -32.94 33.63 -43.77
N ARG A 69 -32.12 33.16 -44.72
CA ARG A 69 -31.07 32.15 -44.50
C ARG A 69 -29.93 32.63 -43.60
N SER A 70 -29.60 33.93 -43.61
CA SER A 70 -28.49 34.46 -42.79
C SER A 70 -28.85 34.61 -41.31
N ARG A 71 -30.12 34.96 -40.99
CA ARG A 71 -30.62 35.05 -39.61
C ARG A 71 -30.72 33.67 -38.94
N SER A 72 -31.11 32.63 -39.68
CA SER A 72 -31.20 31.26 -39.15
C SER A 72 -29.82 30.70 -38.75
N ARG A 73 -28.78 30.93 -39.57
CA ARG A 73 -27.40 30.51 -39.26
C ARG A 73 -26.83 31.15 -38.01
N ARG A 74 -27.16 32.42 -37.71
CA ARG A 74 -26.72 33.09 -36.48
C ARG A 74 -27.39 32.49 -35.24
N ARG A 75 -28.69 32.18 -35.31
CA ARG A 75 -29.41 31.51 -34.22
C ARG A 75 -28.88 30.10 -33.96
N LEU A 76 -28.64 29.32 -35.01
CA LEU A 76 -28.03 27.99 -34.90
C LEU A 76 -26.65 28.03 -34.25
N ARG A 77 -25.79 29.00 -34.64
CA ARG A 77 -24.48 29.19 -34.01
C ARG A 77 -24.59 29.57 -32.53
N ALA A 78 -25.51 30.46 -32.17
CA ALA A 78 -25.71 30.84 -30.78
C ALA A 78 -26.17 29.65 -29.92
N VAL A 79 -27.11 28.84 -30.42
CA VAL A 79 -27.55 27.60 -29.74
C VAL A 79 -26.41 26.60 -29.64
N ALA A 80 -25.63 26.38 -30.70
CA ALA A 80 -24.50 25.46 -30.68
C ALA A 80 -23.41 25.89 -29.69
N VAL A 81 -23.09 27.19 -29.63
CA VAL A 81 -22.15 27.74 -28.64
C VAL A 81 -22.69 27.60 -27.23
N GLY A 82 -23.98 27.85 -27.01
CA GLY A 82 -24.64 27.63 -25.72
C GLY A 82 -24.56 26.17 -25.26
N LEU A 83 -24.89 25.21 -26.14
CA LEU A 83 -24.80 23.78 -25.85
C LEU A 83 -23.37 23.34 -25.53
N LEU A 84 -22.38 23.82 -26.30
CA LEU A 84 -20.96 23.54 -26.04
C LEU A 84 -20.55 24.09 -24.66
N PHE A 85 -20.96 25.31 -24.32
CA PHE A 85 -20.68 25.90 -23.02
C PHE A 85 -21.24 25.05 -21.88
N PHE A 86 -22.50 24.63 -21.96
CA PHE A 86 -23.11 23.76 -20.94
C PHE A 86 -22.45 22.37 -20.89
N ALA A 87 -22.04 21.80 -22.01
CA ALA A 87 -21.32 20.53 -22.04
C ALA A 87 -19.97 20.62 -21.33
N VAL A 88 -19.19 21.69 -21.58
CA VAL A 88 -17.92 21.94 -20.87
C VAL A 88 -18.16 22.16 -19.38
N LEU A 89 -19.20 22.91 -19.01
CA LEU A 89 -19.52 23.18 -17.61
C LEU A 89 -19.95 21.89 -16.89
N GLY A 90 -20.70 21.01 -17.56
CA GLY A 90 -21.05 19.68 -17.07
C GLY A 90 -19.84 18.77 -16.89
N LEU A 91 -18.88 18.79 -17.82
CA LEU A 91 -17.62 18.03 -17.70
C LEU A 91 -16.77 18.51 -16.52
N ILE A 92 -16.65 19.84 -16.33
CA ILE A 92 -15.94 20.41 -15.18
C ILE A 92 -16.63 20.01 -13.88
N ALA A 93 -17.95 20.13 -13.79
CA ALA A 93 -18.70 19.72 -12.61
C ALA A 93 -18.54 18.23 -12.30
N ALA A 94 -18.65 17.37 -13.32
CA ALA A 94 -18.43 15.92 -13.17
C ALA A 94 -17.01 15.61 -12.72
N TRP A 95 -16.00 16.30 -13.28
CA TRP A 95 -14.61 16.16 -12.87
C TRP A 95 -14.37 16.61 -11.43
N THR A 96 -14.92 17.76 -11.01
CA THR A 96 -14.85 18.23 -9.62
C THR A 96 -15.55 17.28 -8.67
N LEU A 97 -16.73 16.74 -9.03
CA LEU A 97 -17.42 15.73 -8.23
C LEU A 97 -16.57 14.46 -8.10
N LEU A 98 -15.94 14.02 -9.19
CA LEU A 98 -15.07 12.84 -9.18
C LEU A 98 -13.82 13.05 -8.32
N LEU A 99 -13.23 14.26 -8.34
CA LEU A 99 -12.08 14.60 -7.49
C LEU A 99 -12.46 14.73 -6.01
N THR A 100 -13.63 15.29 -5.71
CA THR A 100 -14.11 15.48 -4.33
C THR A 100 -14.60 14.18 -3.69
N HIS A 101 -15.10 13.24 -4.49
CA HIS A 101 -15.58 11.93 -4.03
C HIS A 101 -14.56 10.80 -4.22
N ARG A 102 -13.33 11.10 -4.64
CA ARG A 102 -12.27 10.08 -4.64
C ARG A 102 -11.99 9.67 -3.18
N PRO A 103 -12.19 8.39 -2.82
CA PRO A 103 -11.87 7.94 -1.48
C PRO A 103 -10.37 8.18 -1.23
N ARG A 104 -10.06 8.83 -0.11
CA ARG A 104 -8.68 8.94 0.35
C ARG A 104 -8.29 7.59 0.91
N LEU A 105 -7.25 6.98 0.33
CA LEU A 105 -6.71 5.74 0.85
C LEU A 105 -6.18 5.99 2.25
N THR A 106 -6.51 5.09 3.17
CA THR A 106 -6.03 5.17 4.55
C THR A 106 -4.63 4.54 4.58
N PRO A 107 -3.58 5.28 4.96
CA PRO A 107 -2.25 4.73 5.02
C PRO A 107 -2.16 3.70 6.15
N MET A 108 -1.49 2.60 5.85
CA MET A 108 -1.30 1.46 6.72
C MET A 108 0.18 1.08 6.73
N PHE A 109 0.81 1.15 7.90
CA PHE A 109 2.16 0.66 8.10
C PHE A 109 2.08 -0.76 8.63
N ALA A 110 2.55 -1.73 7.86
CA ALA A 110 2.45 -3.15 8.20
C ALA A 110 3.85 -3.71 8.49
N ALA A 111 4.01 -4.42 9.62
CA ALA A 111 5.18 -5.24 9.88
C ALA A 111 4.76 -6.66 10.25
N VAL A 112 5.27 -7.61 9.49
CA VAL A 112 4.82 -9.00 9.50
C VAL A 112 6.05 -9.89 9.53
N ILE A 113 6.23 -10.63 10.61
CA ILE A 113 7.33 -11.61 10.73
C ILE A 113 6.73 -12.99 10.68
N THR A 114 7.07 -13.76 9.65
CA THR A 114 6.63 -15.13 9.41
C THR A 114 7.61 -16.17 9.94
N GLU A 115 8.90 -15.90 9.81
CA GLU A 115 9.97 -16.82 10.16
C GLU A 115 10.63 -16.40 11.47
N TYR A 116 10.80 -17.38 12.35
CA TYR A 116 11.57 -17.25 13.59
C TYR A 116 12.57 -18.40 13.68
N GLU A 117 13.71 -18.14 14.31
CA GLU A 117 14.62 -19.21 14.68
C GLU A 117 14.02 -20.04 15.83
N TRP A 118 14.32 -21.33 15.83
CA TRP A 118 14.02 -22.20 16.97
C TRP A 118 14.66 -21.60 18.24
N PRO A 119 13.97 -21.55 19.39
CA PRO A 119 12.78 -22.31 19.80
C PRO A 119 11.41 -21.66 19.56
N VAL A 120 11.33 -20.55 18.85
CA VAL A 120 10.05 -19.85 18.60
C VAL A 120 9.35 -20.47 17.40
N ASP A 121 8.05 -20.73 17.52
CA ASP A 121 7.28 -21.31 16.43
C ASP A 121 7.09 -20.26 15.31
N PRO A 122 7.09 -20.65 14.02
CA PRO A 122 6.87 -19.72 12.92
C PRO A 122 5.45 -19.12 12.97
N ASN A 123 5.31 -17.89 12.49
CA ASN A 123 4.03 -17.20 12.36
C ASN A 123 3.47 -17.45 10.94
N ALA A 124 2.99 -18.68 10.71
CA ALA A 124 2.70 -19.20 9.37
C ALA A 124 1.57 -18.49 8.60
N TRP A 125 0.71 -17.72 9.28
CA TRP A 125 -0.49 -17.11 8.67
C TRP A 125 -0.32 -15.61 8.41
N ALA A 126 0.78 -15.04 8.88
CA ALA A 126 1.07 -13.62 8.77
C ALA A 126 1.19 -13.17 7.30
N SER A 127 1.74 -14.03 6.43
CA SER A 127 1.84 -13.76 4.99
C SER A 127 0.47 -13.73 4.31
N GLU A 128 -0.43 -14.64 4.67
CA GLU A 128 -1.79 -14.66 4.10
C GLU A 128 -2.57 -13.39 4.49
N ASP A 129 -2.44 -12.95 5.74
CA ASP A 129 -3.07 -11.70 6.19
C ASP A 129 -2.55 -10.49 5.40
N LEU A 130 -1.23 -10.42 5.16
CA LEU A 130 -0.64 -9.37 4.34
C LEU A 130 -1.11 -9.43 2.88
N GLU A 131 -1.16 -10.61 2.27
CA GLU A 131 -1.71 -10.81 0.93
C GLU A 131 -3.17 -10.35 0.82
N ARG A 132 -3.99 -10.67 1.83
CA ARG A 132 -5.38 -10.21 1.91
C ARG A 132 -5.46 -8.68 2.03
N PHE A 133 -4.60 -8.04 2.83
CA PHE A 133 -4.55 -6.58 2.88
C PHE A 133 -4.12 -5.97 1.55
N GLN A 134 -3.19 -6.60 0.81
CA GLN A 134 -2.78 -6.13 -0.51
C GLN A 134 -3.95 -6.11 -1.51
N THR A 135 -4.93 -7.01 -1.38
CA THR A 135 -6.15 -6.94 -2.21
C THR A 135 -6.96 -5.66 -1.97
N LEU A 136 -6.85 -5.05 -0.78
CA LEU A 136 -7.52 -3.80 -0.40
C LEU A 136 -6.67 -2.54 -0.69
N ALA A 137 -5.39 -2.70 -1.04
CA ALA A 137 -4.41 -1.61 -1.20
C ALA A 137 -4.70 -0.66 -2.40
N HIS A 138 -5.73 -0.95 -3.19
CA HIS A 138 -6.16 -0.12 -4.31
C HIS A 138 -7.56 0.45 -4.14
N GLU A 139 -8.29 0.00 -3.11
CA GLU A 139 -9.67 0.40 -2.88
C GLU A 139 -9.82 1.27 -1.62
N ALA A 140 -9.13 0.90 -0.54
CA ALA A 140 -9.32 1.53 0.77
C ALA A 140 -8.01 1.84 1.50
N LEU A 141 -6.95 1.08 1.24
CA LEU A 141 -5.69 1.17 2.00
C LEU A 141 -4.54 1.59 1.10
N GLU A 142 -3.53 2.21 1.68
CA GLU A 142 -2.22 2.38 1.08
C GLU A 142 -1.19 1.74 2.01
N ILE A 143 -0.57 0.65 1.59
CA ILE A 143 0.25 -0.18 2.47
C ILE A 143 1.73 0.17 2.31
N VAL A 144 2.37 0.48 3.42
CA VAL A 144 3.83 0.57 3.56
C VAL A 144 4.29 -0.67 4.31
N ASP A 145 4.98 -1.56 3.61
CA ASP A 145 5.55 -2.77 4.20
C ASP A 145 6.89 -2.47 4.90
N LEU A 146 6.95 -2.77 6.19
CA LEU A 146 8.10 -2.58 7.06
C LEU A 146 8.81 -3.91 7.38
N SER A 147 8.26 -5.05 6.97
CA SER A 147 8.60 -6.38 7.48
C SER A 147 10.09 -6.73 7.39
N VAL A 148 10.77 -6.33 6.30
CA VAL A 148 12.18 -6.66 6.04
C VAL A 148 13.12 -6.17 7.15
N ASP A 149 12.84 -5.00 7.74
CA ASP A 149 13.72 -4.37 8.74
C ASP A 149 13.28 -4.68 10.18
N TRP A 150 12.17 -5.40 10.36
CA TRP A 150 11.64 -5.78 11.68
C TRP A 150 12.31 -7.04 12.25
N ARG A 151 13.57 -7.22 11.92
CA ARG A 151 14.42 -8.32 12.38
C ARG A 151 15.04 -8.07 13.74
N SER A 152 15.32 -6.82 14.09
CA SER A 152 15.84 -6.42 15.41
C SER A 152 15.16 -5.15 15.90
N ARG A 153 15.19 -4.92 17.21
CA ARG A 153 14.60 -3.74 17.86
C ARG A 153 15.07 -2.42 17.21
N ASP A 154 16.38 -2.24 17.08
CA ASP A 154 16.97 -0.99 16.57
C ASP A 154 16.68 -0.76 15.08
N LEU A 155 16.63 -1.83 14.28
CA LEU A 155 16.27 -1.71 12.86
C LEU A 155 14.78 -1.40 12.71
N ALA A 156 13.92 -2.06 13.48
CA ALA A 156 12.48 -1.82 13.47
C ALA A 156 12.13 -0.36 13.81
N LEU A 157 12.69 0.18 14.91
CA LEU A 157 12.44 1.56 15.32
C LEU A 157 13.01 2.58 14.34
N ARG A 158 14.23 2.37 13.83
CA ARG A 158 14.82 3.28 12.83
C ARG A 158 14.03 3.28 11.53
N ARG A 159 13.57 2.11 11.07
CA ARG A 159 12.76 1.99 9.85
C ARG A 159 11.43 2.71 10.02
N LEU A 160 10.74 2.47 11.14
CA LEU A 160 9.47 3.13 11.45
C LEU A 160 9.65 4.66 11.57
N ASP A 161 10.72 5.12 12.22
CA ASP A 161 11.06 6.54 12.34
C ASP A 161 11.25 7.20 10.97
N ALA A 162 12.02 6.55 10.09
CA ALA A 162 12.31 7.06 8.75
C ALA A 162 11.05 7.14 7.89
N GLU A 163 10.23 6.07 7.87
CA GLU A 163 9.00 6.02 7.08
C GLU A 163 7.95 7.03 7.58
N LEU A 164 7.80 7.18 8.90
CA LEU A 164 6.92 8.21 9.46
C LEU A 164 7.42 9.62 9.17
N THR A 165 8.74 9.84 9.20
CA THR A 165 9.32 11.15 8.87
C THR A 165 9.05 11.52 7.41
N THR A 166 9.28 10.59 6.48
CA THR A 166 8.96 10.76 5.05
C THR A 166 7.46 11.00 4.86
N PHE A 167 6.61 10.19 5.48
CA PHE A 167 5.16 10.30 5.40
C PHE A 167 4.64 11.66 5.85
N VAL A 168 5.15 12.20 6.97
CA VAL A 168 4.77 13.51 7.50
C VAL A 168 5.27 14.65 6.60
N ALA A 169 6.44 14.50 5.98
CA ALA A 169 7.05 15.54 5.15
C ALA A 169 6.38 15.68 3.77
N GLU A 170 5.96 14.58 3.16
CA GLU A 170 5.53 14.55 1.76
C GLU A 170 4.03 14.79 1.55
N ARG A 171 3.22 14.72 2.61
CA ARG A 171 1.76 14.54 2.46
C ARG A 171 0.94 15.44 3.37
N SER A 172 -0.26 15.78 2.91
CA SER A 172 -1.31 16.23 3.81
C SER A 172 -1.72 15.06 4.70
N LEU A 173 -1.56 15.22 6.01
CA LEU A 173 -1.88 14.16 6.96
C LEU A 173 -3.37 13.78 6.89
N PRO A 174 -3.70 12.49 6.83
CA PRO A 174 -5.08 12.02 6.90
C PRO A 174 -5.61 12.15 8.33
N GLU A 175 -6.92 11.94 8.48
CA GLU A 175 -7.55 11.88 9.80
C GLU A 175 -7.16 10.61 10.57
N THR A 176 -6.85 9.51 9.88
CA THR A 176 -6.51 8.22 10.50
C THR A 176 -5.31 7.58 9.81
N VAL A 177 -4.41 7.02 10.61
CA VAL A 177 -3.31 6.16 10.16
C VAL A 177 -3.43 4.81 10.87
N VAL A 178 -3.27 3.72 10.10
CA VAL A 178 -3.32 2.35 10.62
C VAL A 178 -1.91 1.80 10.77
N PHE A 179 -1.67 1.06 11.84
CA PHE A 179 -0.46 0.30 12.08
C PHE A 179 -0.87 -1.15 12.30
N TYR A 180 -0.23 -2.08 11.61
CA TYR A 180 -0.51 -3.50 11.74
C TYR A 180 0.77 -4.25 12.04
N PHE A 181 0.78 -4.96 13.16
CA PHE A 181 1.93 -5.71 13.61
C PHE A 181 1.52 -7.17 13.82
N SER A 182 2.02 -8.08 13.00
CA SER A 182 1.89 -9.53 13.17
C SER A 182 3.26 -10.11 13.55
N LEU A 183 3.53 -10.07 14.86
CA LEU A 183 4.74 -10.56 15.51
C LEU A 183 4.34 -11.23 16.82
N HIS A 184 5.13 -12.19 17.32
CA HIS A 184 4.83 -12.82 18.61
C HIS A 184 4.86 -11.81 19.75
N GLY A 185 3.79 -11.79 20.54
CA GLY A 185 3.67 -11.00 21.75
C GLY A 185 4.25 -11.75 22.94
N VAL A 186 5.18 -11.12 23.65
CA VAL A 186 5.85 -11.64 24.84
C VAL A 186 5.81 -10.60 25.97
N VAL A 187 6.04 -11.04 27.20
CA VAL A 187 6.05 -10.18 28.39
C VAL A 187 7.37 -10.39 29.11
N ASP A 188 8.05 -9.30 29.45
CA ASP A 188 9.32 -9.36 30.17
C ASP A 188 9.14 -9.68 31.66
N THR A 189 10.25 -9.74 32.41
CA THR A 189 10.24 -10.00 33.85
C THR A 189 9.54 -8.92 34.67
N ASP A 190 9.42 -7.71 34.14
CA ASP A 190 8.75 -6.57 34.78
C ASP A 190 7.25 -6.50 34.44
N GLY A 191 6.75 -7.43 33.61
CA GLY A 191 5.35 -7.46 33.20
C GLY A 191 5.03 -6.51 32.04
N ARG A 192 6.02 -6.00 31.31
CA ARG A 192 5.84 -5.10 30.17
C ARG A 192 5.67 -5.89 28.87
N PRO A 193 4.67 -5.56 28.03
CA PRO A 193 4.46 -6.27 26.77
C PRO A 193 5.45 -5.79 25.71
N HIS A 194 5.98 -6.76 24.97
CA HIS A 194 6.94 -6.57 23.89
C HIS A 194 6.49 -7.38 22.66
N LEU A 195 6.85 -6.89 21.49
CA LEU A 195 6.86 -7.68 20.27
C LEU A 195 8.23 -8.33 20.13
N LEU A 196 8.28 -9.54 19.59
CA LEU A 196 9.51 -10.28 19.36
C LEU A 196 9.95 -10.12 17.89
N PRO A 197 11.03 -9.36 17.59
CA PRO A 197 11.61 -9.33 16.26
C PRO A 197 12.17 -10.70 15.81
N ALA A 198 12.35 -10.90 14.50
CA ALA A 198 12.78 -12.19 13.93
C ALA A 198 14.13 -12.71 14.47
N ASP A 199 15.12 -11.83 14.59
CA ASP A 199 16.48 -12.15 15.04
C ASP A 199 16.68 -11.87 16.56
N ALA A 200 15.60 -11.57 17.29
CA ALA A 200 15.68 -11.32 18.73
C ALA A 200 15.86 -12.63 19.49
N SER A 201 16.71 -12.60 20.54
CA SER A 201 16.89 -13.75 21.42
C SER A 201 15.61 -13.96 22.24
N PRO A 202 14.95 -15.13 22.18
CA PRO A 202 13.65 -15.32 22.84
C PRO A 202 13.74 -15.46 24.36
N ILE A 203 14.95 -15.41 24.93
CA ILE A 203 15.20 -15.45 26.38
C ILE A 203 15.86 -14.17 26.90
N ASP A 204 16.19 -13.22 26.03
CA ASP A 204 16.79 -11.94 26.41
C ASP A 204 15.89 -10.76 26.03
N SER A 205 15.15 -10.28 27.04
CA SER A 205 14.20 -9.17 26.90
C SER A 205 14.81 -7.86 26.42
N ALA A 206 16.13 -7.66 26.55
CA ALA A 206 16.78 -6.45 26.04
C ALA A 206 16.71 -6.35 24.50
N THR A 207 16.63 -7.49 23.83
CA THR A 207 16.56 -7.60 22.36
C THR A 207 15.13 -7.47 21.82
N TRP A 208 14.12 -7.54 22.69
CA TRP A 208 12.71 -7.44 22.31
C TRP A 208 12.30 -5.99 22.09
N LEU A 209 11.20 -5.78 21.37
CA LEU A 209 10.71 -4.45 21.03
C LEU A 209 9.56 -4.05 21.96
N PRO A 210 9.75 -3.11 22.92
CA PRO A 210 8.70 -2.71 23.84
C PRO A 210 7.55 -2.03 23.09
N VAL A 211 6.30 -2.42 23.36
CA VAL A 211 5.13 -1.81 22.70
C VAL A 211 5.07 -0.31 23.01
N SER A 212 5.46 0.10 24.22
CA SER A 212 5.52 1.51 24.61
C SER A 212 6.42 2.34 23.70
N GLU A 213 7.58 1.82 23.28
CA GLU A 213 8.51 2.55 22.42
C GLU A 213 7.96 2.75 21.02
N ILE A 214 7.22 1.77 20.51
CA ILE A 214 6.51 1.87 19.23
C ILE A 214 5.44 2.97 19.32
N LEU A 215 4.61 2.96 20.37
CA LEU A 215 3.55 3.96 20.55
C LEU A 215 4.11 5.36 20.79
N ASP A 216 5.15 5.49 21.60
CA ASP A 216 5.85 6.75 21.85
C ASP A 216 6.39 7.34 20.54
N LEU A 217 7.06 6.51 19.72
CA LEU A 217 7.58 6.94 18.42
C LEU A 217 6.46 7.37 17.46
N ILE A 218 5.37 6.59 17.37
CA ILE A 218 4.20 6.94 16.56
C ILE A 218 3.61 8.29 16.99
N CYS A 219 3.43 8.50 18.29
CA CYS A 219 2.84 9.74 18.83
C CYS A 219 3.79 10.94 18.77
N GLN A 220 5.10 10.70 18.81
CA GLN A 220 6.10 11.74 18.62
C GLN A 220 6.12 12.24 17.17
N LYS A 221 5.96 11.34 16.19
CA LYS A 221 6.02 11.69 14.77
C LYS A 221 4.69 12.19 14.23
N LEU A 222 3.58 11.60 14.65
CA LEU A 222 2.25 11.97 14.17
C LEU A 222 1.59 12.99 15.10
N PRO A 223 1.04 14.10 14.56
CA PRO A 223 0.36 15.10 15.37
C PRO A 223 -0.79 14.55 16.21
N PRO A 224 -1.16 15.22 17.32
CA PRO A 224 -2.24 14.76 18.20
C PRO A 224 -3.63 14.66 17.54
N HIS A 225 -3.89 15.42 16.48
CA HIS A 225 -5.19 15.41 15.79
C HIS A 225 -5.38 14.22 14.84
N VAL A 226 -4.31 13.48 14.53
CA VAL A 226 -4.37 12.27 13.70
C VAL A 226 -4.76 11.09 14.58
N ASN A 227 -5.83 10.39 14.23
CA ASN A 227 -6.21 9.15 14.89
C ASN A 227 -5.24 8.04 14.49
N LYS A 228 -4.82 7.23 15.45
CA LYS A 228 -3.87 6.13 15.25
C LYS A 228 -4.54 4.83 15.66
N LEU A 229 -4.77 3.96 14.69
CA LEU A 229 -5.29 2.62 14.95
C LEU A 229 -4.14 1.62 14.92
N VAL A 230 -3.85 0.98 16.04
CA VAL A 230 -2.82 -0.06 16.15
C VAL A 230 -3.49 -1.42 16.23
N LEU A 231 -3.27 -2.24 15.22
CA LEU A 231 -3.75 -3.59 15.10
C LEU A 231 -2.60 -4.53 15.49
N LEU A 232 -2.76 -5.27 16.58
CA LEU A 232 -1.80 -6.24 17.08
C LEU A 232 -2.33 -7.63 16.82
N ASP A 233 -1.59 -8.40 16.04
CA ASP A 233 -1.82 -9.81 15.84
C ASP A 233 -0.69 -10.62 16.47
N SER A 234 -0.69 -10.62 17.81
CA SER A 234 0.46 -11.03 18.61
C SER A 234 0.19 -12.15 19.62
N ASN A 235 -1.07 -12.55 19.77
CA ASN A 235 -1.49 -13.59 20.73
C ASN A 235 -1.62 -14.98 20.09
N ARG A 236 -0.66 -15.41 19.28
CA ARG A 236 -0.75 -16.69 18.55
C ARG A 236 -0.32 -17.94 19.34
N SER A 237 0.28 -17.75 20.51
CA SER A 237 0.62 -18.85 21.43
C SER A 237 0.11 -18.54 22.84
N ALA A 238 -0.57 -19.51 23.45
CA ALA A 238 -1.00 -19.43 24.84
C ALA A 238 0.15 -19.66 25.83
N ALA A 239 1.16 -20.44 25.43
CA ALA A 239 2.33 -20.78 26.22
C ALA A 239 3.47 -21.25 25.31
N ASN A 240 4.70 -20.88 25.65
CA ASN A 240 5.91 -21.40 25.02
C ASN A 240 6.94 -21.79 26.09
N TRP A 241 6.82 -23.03 26.55
CA TRP A 241 7.69 -23.65 27.56
C TRP A 241 9.18 -23.69 27.15
N ARG A 242 9.49 -23.69 25.86
CA ARG A 242 10.88 -23.71 25.37
C ARG A 242 11.62 -22.40 25.66
N ILE A 243 10.88 -21.30 25.82
CA ILE A 243 11.40 -19.97 26.16
C ILE A 243 11.03 -19.56 27.59
N GLY A 244 10.55 -20.50 28.40
CA GLY A 244 10.14 -20.25 29.79
C GLY A 244 8.79 -19.52 29.95
N GLN A 245 8.02 -19.35 28.86
CA GLN A 245 6.71 -18.70 28.91
C GLN A 245 5.61 -19.72 29.25
N LEU A 246 5.26 -19.84 30.53
CA LEU A 246 4.19 -20.76 30.98
C LEU A 246 2.78 -20.27 30.61
N HIS A 247 2.59 -18.95 30.60
CA HIS A 247 1.34 -18.29 30.23
C HIS A 247 1.65 -17.01 29.45
N ASN A 248 1.02 -16.84 28.29
CA ASN A 248 1.13 -15.61 27.53
C ASN A 248 0.15 -14.56 28.05
N THR A 249 0.66 -13.63 28.87
CA THR A 249 -0.11 -12.52 29.44
C THR A 249 -0.02 -11.24 28.61
N PHE A 250 0.48 -11.29 27.36
CA PHE A 250 0.68 -10.11 26.52
C PHE A 250 -0.58 -9.24 26.43
N ALA A 251 -1.73 -9.84 26.12
CA ALA A 251 -3.01 -9.14 26.03
C ALA A 251 -3.42 -8.48 27.35
N ASP A 252 -3.16 -9.12 28.50
CA ASP A 252 -3.47 -8.58 29.83
C ASP A 252 -2.66 -7.31 30.15
N ARG A 253 -1.48 -7.17 29.52
CA ARG A 253 -0.54 -6.08 29.81
C ARG A 253 -0.67 -4.89 28.86
N LEU A 254 -1.42 -5.00 27.77
CA LEU A 254 -1.57 -3.92 26.78
C LEU A 254 -2.25 -2.68 27.37
N ASP A 255 -3.25 -2.85 28.24
CA ASP A 255 -3.95 -1.72 28.86
C ASP A 255 -3.02 -0.85 29.71
N ALA A 256 -1.99 -1.44 30.33
CA ALA A 256 -1.02 -0.72 31.14
C ALA A 256 -0.04 0.12 30.31
N VAL A 257 0.09 -0.17 29.02
CA VAL A 257 0.97 0.58 28.10
C VAL A 257 0.28 1.82 27.55
N LEU A 258 -1.05 1.78 27.39
CA LEU A 258 -1.80 2.89 26.81
C LEU A 258 -2.06 3.99 27.83
N ASP A 259 -1.09 4.88 28.01
CA ASP A 259 -1.32 6.16 28.67
C ASP A 259 -2.01 7.15 27.72
N ARG A 260 -3.30 7.45 27.94
CA ARG A 260 -4.07 8.36 27.06
C ARG A 260 -3.55 9.80 27.03
N ALA A 261 -2.83 10.25 28.06
CA ALA A 261 -2.22 11.59 28.07
C ALA A 261 -1.00 11.63 27.16
N ARG A 262 -0.21 10.54 27.14
CA ARG A 262 0.98 10.38 26.28
C ARG A 262 0.63 9.95 24.86
N HIS A 263 -0.47 9.22 24.68
CA HIS A 263 -0.87 8.59 23.42
C HIS A 263 -2.24 9.11 22.93
N PRO A 264 -2.35 10.41 22.58
CA PRO A 264 -3.61 10.99 22.15
C PRO A 264 -4.07 10.40 20.81
N GLY A 265 -5.35 10.00 20.75
CA GLY A 265 -5.98 9.46 19.55
C GLY A 265 -5.53 8.04 19.19
N VAL A 266 -4.83 7.34 20.08
CA VAL A 266 -4.42 5.95 19.87
C VAL A 266 -5.53 5.00 20.32
N VAL A 267 -5.88 4.06 19.44
CA VAL A 267 -6.72 2.89 19.73
C VAL A 267 -5.94 1.64 19.40
N ILE A 268 -5.90 0.68 20.32
CA ILE A 268 -5.26 -0.62 20.12
C ILE A 268 -6.35 -1.68 19.98
N ILE A 269 -6.28 -2.48 18.93
CA ILE A 269 -7.08 -3.70 18.76
C ILE A 269 -6.10 -4.87 18.71
N ASN A 270 -6.22 -5.78 19.67
CA ASN A 270 -5.43 -7.00 19.71
C ASN A 270 -6.24 -8.19 19.18
N SER A 271 -5.57 -9.17 18.57
CA SER A 271 -6.23 -10.34 17.97
C SER A 271 -6.87 -11.28 18.99
N ALA A 272 -6.53 -11.16 20.28
CA ALA A 272 -7.14 -11.91 21.37
C ALA A 272 -7.35 -11.05 22.63
N SER A 273 -8.36 -11.42 23.43
CA SER A 273 -8.56 -10.84 24.77
C SER A 273 -7.59 -11.47 25.80
N PRO A 274 -7.48 -10.89 27.00
CA PRO A 274 -6.97 -11.57 28.20
C PRO A 274 -7.29 -13.07 28.27
N ASN A 275 -6.26 -13.90 28.46
CA ASN A 275 -6.34 -15.37 28.52
C ASN A 275 -6.90 -16.08 27.27
N GLN A 276 -6.96 -15.39 26.13
CA GLN A 276 -7.35 -15.99 24.85
C GLN A 276 -6.13 -16.10 23.91
N VAL A 277 -6.26 -16.95 22.91
CA VAL A 277 -5.27 -17.15 21.85
C VAL A 277 -5.94 -16.92 20.49
N GLY A 278 -5.24 -16.23 19.60
CA GLY A 278 -5.62 -16.06 18.20
C GLY A 278 -5.29 -17.35 17.45
N TRP A 279 -6.31 -18.19 17.29
CA TRP A 279 -6.17 -19.43 16.52
C TRP A 279 -6.07 -19.11 15.03
N SER A 280 -5.11 -19.74 14.36
CA SER A 280 -4.97 -19.65 12.91
C SER A 280 -5.69 -20.79 12.16
N ALA A 281 -5.91 -21.93 12.81
CA ALA A 281 -6.72 -23.03 12.31
C ALA A 281 -7.21 -23.89 13.49
N PRO A 282 -8.36 -24.59 13.35
CA PRO A 282 -8.86 -25.54 14.35
C PRO A 282 -8.00 -26.81 14.49
#